data_AF-A0A7R9DVU3-F1
#
_entry.id   AF-A0A7R9DVU3-F1
#
_cell.length_a   1.000
_cell.length_b   1.000
_cell.length_c   1.000
_cell.angle_alpha   90.00
_cell.angle_beta   90.00
_cell.angle_gamma   90.00
#
_symmetry.space_group_name_H-M   'P 1'
#
loop_
_entity.id
_entity.type
_entity.pdbx_description
1 polymer ?
#
loop_
_entity_poly.entity_id
_entity_poly.type
_entity_poly.pdbx_seq_one_letter_code
_entity_poly.pdbx_strand_id
1 'polypeptide(L)'
;MSLYLDVPLPKAPCFDLSVCCTGDVCFEKRDEGPCNTNKTTRWFFNTDNNRCEEFQYGGCAGNQNNFVSQQICNAVCPVLSQCERLREKNQKMSERYKKATFLPRCDSETGRWLPVQCLDHVGVCWCSDKDGEPIKGTLTRNEQPICNFRQARRRMHVDKTSF
;
A
#
# COMPACT_ATOMS: atom_id res chain seq x y z
N MET A 1 11.99 -43.70 -2.61
CA MET A 1 11.13 -43.06 -3.62
C MET A 1 10.42 -41.90 -2.96
N SER A 2 10.76 -40.69 -3.38
CA SER A 2 10.08 -39.43 -3.06
C SER A 2 8.74 -39.37 -3.79
N LEU A 3 7.68 -38.85 -3.18
CA LEU A 3 6.68 -37.99 -3.84
C LEU A 3 6.01 -37.05 -2.80
N TYR A 4 6.06 -35.75 -3.11
CA TYR A 4 5.44 -34.60 -2.42
C TYR A 4 3.94 -34.45 -2.78
N LEU A 5 3.27 -33.46 -2.14
CA LEU A 5 2.05 -32.69 -2.53
C LEU A 5 0.71 -33.29 -2.03
N ASP A 6 -0.15 -32.66 -1.23
CA ASP A 6 -0.47 -31.23 -1.03
C ASP A 6 -0.73 -30.91 0.46
N VAL A 7 0.06 -30.00 1.06
CA VAL A 7 -0.37 -29.30 2.27
C VAL A 7 -1.06 -28.02 1.77
N PRO A 8 -2.37 -27.84 2.01
CA PRO A 8 -3.02 -26.58 1.68
C PRO A 8 -2.27 -25.45 2.38
N LEU A 9 -1.73 -24.52 1.60
CA LEU A 9 -1.23 -23.24 2.08
C LEU A 9 -2.23 -22.69 3.10
N PRO A 10 -1.85 -22.41 4.36
CA PRO A 10 -2.75 -21.75 5.26
C PRO A 10 -3.00 -20.35 4.69
N LYS A 11 -4.17 -20.17 4.08
CA LYS A 11 -4.79 -18.87 3.85
C LYS A 11 -4.70 -18.12 5.15
N ALA A 12 -3.84 -17.12 5.24
CA ALA A 12 -3.54 -16.40 6.47
C ALA A 12 -4.81 -16.12 7.29
N PRO A 13 -4.95 -16.75 8.48
CA PRO A 13 -5.84 -16.25 9.50
C PRO A 13 -4.98 -15.85 10.69
N CYS A 14 -5.01 -14.57 11.07
CA CYS A 14 -4.56 -14.19 12.41
C CYS A 14 -5.41 -14.97 13.41
N PHE A 15 -4.90 -16.06 14.00
CA PHE A 15 -5.59 -16.72 15.10
C PHE A 15 -4.61 -17.22 16.16
N ASP A 16 -4.83 -16.65 17.35
CA ASP A 16 -4.59 -17.21 18.67
C ASP A 16 -3.23 -16.96 19.37
N LEU A 17 -2.80 -15.70 19.34
CA LEU A 17 -2.40 -14.92 20.52
C LEU A 17 -2.65 -13.46 20.13
N SER A 18 -3.00 -12.59 21.07
CA SER A 18 -3.35 -11.18 20.84
C SER A 18 -2.18 -10.32 20.34
N VAL A 19 -1.71 -10.58 19.11
CA VAL A 19 -0.81 -9.73 18.36
C VAL A 19 -1.49 -9.54 17.02
N CYS A 20 -2.27 -8.47 16.92
CA CYS A 20 -2.45 -7.84 15.63
C CYS A 20 -1.01 -7.58 15.15
N CYS A 21 -0.52 -8.32 14.16
CA CYS A 21 0.61 -7.83 13.39
C CYS A 21 0.05 -6.62 12.65
N THR A 22 -0.02 -5.48 13.34
CA THR A 22 -0.20 -4.21 12.67
C THR A 22 0.95 -4.14 11.67
N GLY A 23 0.66 -3.74 10.43
CA GLY A 23 1.68 -3.61 9.39
C GLY A 23 2.86 -2.70 9.79
N ASP A 24 2.78 -2.05 10.94
CA ASP A 24 3.81 -1.27 11.62
C ASP A 24 5.18 -1.96 11.64
N VAL A 25 5.24 -3.29 11.85
CA VAL A 25 6.50 -4.06 11.82
C VAL A 25 7.23 -3.89 10.48
N CYS A 26 6.48 -3.82 9.39
CA CYS A 26 7.05 -3.72 8.04
C CYS A 26 7.72 -2.37 7.76
N PHE A 27 7.44 -1.36 8.60
CA PHE A 27 7.98 -0.02 8.45
C PHE A 27 9.19 0.25 9.35
N GLU A 28 9.59 -0.71 10.20
CA GLU A 28 10.84 -0.63 10.94
C GLU A 28 12.03 -0.85 10.00
N LYS A 29 13.17 -0.23 10.30
CA LYS A 29 14.41 -0.46 9.53
C LYS A 29 14.99 -1.82 9.86
N ARG A 30 15.82 -2.41 8.99
CA ARG A 30 16.63 -3.57 9.40
C ARG A 30 17.52 -3.22 10.61
N ASP A 31 17.64 -4.15 11.55
CA ASP A 31 18.47 -3.98 12.75
C ASP A 31 19.30 -5.23 13.03
N GLU A 32 20.61 -5.12 12.89
CA GLU A 32 21.55 -6.23 13.10
C GLU A 32 21.71 -6.58 14.58
N GLY A 33 21.36 -5.65 15.49
CA GLY A 33 21.62 -5.76 16.92
C GLY A 33 23.10 -5.62 17.28
N PRO A 34 23.45 -5.65 18.58
CA PRO A 34 24.81 -5.44 19.05
C PRO A 34 25.68 -6.71 19.05
N CYS A 35 25.07 -7.90 18.96
CA CYS A 35 25.82 -9.16 18.93
C CYS A 35 26.49 -9.40 17.57
N ASN A 36 27.59 -10.14 17.55
CA ASN A 36 28.29 -10.49 16.31
C ASN A 36 28.78 -11.95 16.24
N THR A 37 28.45 -12.75 17.26
CA THR A 37 28.97 -14.11 17.44
C THR A 37 28.16 -15.17 16.70
N ASN A 38 26.86 -14.96 16.52
CA ASN A 38 25.93 -15.92 15.90
C ASN A 38 25.26 -15.31 14.67
N LYS A 39 26.07 -14.77 13.75
CA LYS A 39 25.56 -14.12 12.53
C LYS A 39 24.73 -15.08 11.70
N THR A 40 23.50 -14.69 11.41
CA THR A 40 22.56 -15.49 10.61
C THR A 40 21.89 -14.60 9.57
N THR A 41 21.70 -15.11 8.35
CA THR A 41 20.90 -14.43 7.33
C THR A 41 19.42 -14.44 7.74
N ARG A 42 18.81 -13.26 7.77
CA ARG A 42 17.38 -13.04 8.03
C ARG A 42 16.77 -12.20 6.93
N TRP A 43 15.44 -12.13 6.92
CA TRP A 43 14.67 -11.36 5.97
C TRP A 43 14.04 -10.15 6.66
N PHE A 44 14.02 -9.01 5.99
CA PHE A 44 13.28 -7.82 6.43
C PHE A 44 12.52 -7.25 5.23
N PHE A 45 11.39 -6.58 5.48
CA PHE A 45 10.70 -5.83 4.44
C PHE A 45 11.40 -4.49 4.22
N ASN A 46 11.92 -4.29 3.01
CA ASN A 46 12.51 -3.04 2.59
C ASN A 46 11.42 -2.15 1.98
N THR A 47 11.01 -1.09 2.70
CA THR A 47 9.98 -0.14 2.24
C THR A 47 10.41 0.68 1.03
N ASP A 48 11.71 0.92 0.85
CA ASP A 48 12.22 1.71 -0.28
C ASP A 48 12.11 0.92 -1.60
N ASN A 49 12.34 -0.40 -1.52
CA ASN A 49 12.27 -1.31 -2.66
C ASN A 49 10.94 -2.09 -2.75
N ASN A 50 10.07 -1.92 -1.75
CA ASN A 50 8.78 -2.59 -1.62
C ASN A 50 8.85 -4.11 -1.78
N ARG A 51 9.81 -4.74 -1.10
CA ARG A 51 10.01 -6.19 -1.12
C ARG A 51 10.79 -6.67 0.10
N CYS A 52 10.64 -7.95 0.40
CA CYS A 52 11.48 -8.62 1.38
C CYS A 52 12.91 -8.84 0.84
N GLU A 53 13.90 -8.43 1.62
CA GLU A 53 15.32 -8.55 1.31
C GLU A 53 16.08 -9.22 2.46
N GLU A 54 17.22 -9.81 2.15
CA GLU A 54 18.09 -10.42 3.15
C GLU A 54 18.94 -9.37 3.88
N PHE A 55 19.25 -9.64 5.14
CA PHE A 55 20.24 -8.90 5.91
C PHE A 55 20.95 -9.82 6.93
N GLN A 56 22.10 -9.37 7.45
CA GLN A 56 22.83 -10.11 8.47
C GLN A 56 22.34 -9.72 9.86
N TYR A 57 21.77 -10.69 10.59
CA TYR A 57 21.37 -10.50 11.98
C TYR A 57 22.45 -11.01 12.92
N GLY A 58 22.85 -10.17 13.88
CA GLY A 58 23.93 -10.43 14.83
C GLY A 58 23.64 -11.51 15.88
N GLY A 59 22.37 -11.93 16.00
CA GLY A 59 21.95 -13.02 16.86
C GLY A 59 21.36 -12.60 18.21
N CYS A 60 21.25 -11.30 18.50
CA CYS A 60 20.54 -10.80 19.67
C CYS A 60 19.99 -9.38 19.46
N ALA A 61 19.02 -8.98 20.31
CA ALA A 61 18.28 -7.71 20.19
C ALA A 61 17.71 -7.51 18.78
N GLY A 62 17.71 -6.28 18.27
CA GLY A 62 17.08 -5.95 17.00
C GLY A 62 15.61 -5.55 17.18
N ASN A 63 14.88 -5.58 16.06
CA ASN A 63 13.46 -5.24 16.03
C ASN A 63 12.64 -6.32 15.32
N GLN A 64 11.35 -6.07 15.11
CA GLN A 64 10.41 -7.10 14.65
C GLN A 64 10.45 -7.31 13.13
N ASN A 65 11.05 -6.40 12.36
CA ASN A 65 11.27 -6.57 10.92
C ASN A 65 12.43 -7.54 10.65
N ASN A 66 12.30 -8.76 11.19
CA ASN A 66 13.32 -9.81 11.20
C ASN A 66 12.63 -11.17 11.13
N PHE A 67 12.60 -11.73 9.92
CA PHE A 67 11.92 -12.97 9.59
C PHE A 67 12.92 -14.07 9.25
N VAL A 68 12.59 -15.30 9.62
CA VAL A 68 13.43 -16.48 9.35
C VAL A 68 13.41 -16.90 7.87
N SER A 69 12.38 -16.53 7.11
CA SER A 69 12.25 -16.87 5.69
C SER A 69 11.57 -15.75 4.88
N GLN A 70 11.85 -15.73 3.57
CA GLN A 70 11.21 -14.81 2.64
C GLN A 70 9.68 -14.99 2.61
N GLN A 71 9.21 -16.24 2.71
CA GLN A 71 7.79 -16.58 2.68
C GLN A 71 7.06 -15.97 3.88
N ILE A 72 7.65 -16.05 5.08
CA ILE A 72 7.08 -15.44 6.28
C ILE A 72 7.09 -13.92 6.15
N CYS A 73 8.20 -13.33 5.69
CA CYS A 73 8.27 -11.90 5.46
C CYS A 73 7.18 -11.42 4.48
N ASN A 74 7.01 -12.07 3.34
CA ASN A 74 5.99 -11.70 2.34
C ASN A 74 4.56 -11.90 2.86
N ALA A 75 4.34 -12.87 3.76
CA ALA A 75 3.03 -13.12 4.35
C ALA A 75 2.65 -12.07 5.40
N VAL A 76 3.64 -11.56 6.15
CA VAL A 76 3.45 -10.52 7.18
C VAL A 76 3.45 -9.12 6.55
N CYS A 77 4.33 -8.89 5.59
CA CYS A 77 4.58 -7.60 4.95
C CYS A 77 4.25 -7.68 3.46
N PRO A 78 2.99 -7.39 3.09
CA PRO A 78 2.58 -7.45 1.70
C PRO A 78 3.27 -6.37 0.87
N VAL A 79 3.58 -6.72 -0.37
CA VAL A 79 4.02 -5.78 -1.39
C VAL A 79 2.91 -4.76 -1.64
N LEU A 80 3.17 -3.49 -1.35
CA LEU A 80 2.19 -2.42 -1.54
C LEU A 80 1.95 -2.18 -3.03
N SER A 81 0.71 -1.84 -3.40
CA SER A 81 0.36 -1.41 -4.75
C SER A 81 0.98 -0.05 -5.09
N GLN A 82 0.89 0.38 -6.36
CA GLN A 82 1.31 1.73 -6.74
C GLN A 82 0.53 2.84 -5.98
N CYS A 83 -0.77 2.65 -5.78
CA CYS A 83 -1.62 3.60 -5.06
C CYS A 83 -1.21 3.68 -3.58
N GLU A 84 -1.04 2.53 -2.93
CA GLU A 84 -0.70 2.43 -1.51
C GLU A 84 0.69 3.01 -1.24
N ARG A 85 1.68 2.70 -2.09
CA ARG A 85 3.02 3.31 -2.01
C ARG A 85 2.96 4.84 -2.13
N LEU A 86 2.16 5.36 -3.07
CA LEU A 86 2.03 6.81 -3.21
C LEU A 86 1.32 7.42 -1.99
N ARG A 87 0.31 6.76 -1.45
CA ARG A 87 -0.40 7.20 -0.25
C ARG A 87 0.52 7.31 0.95
N GLU A 88 1.32 6.28 1.23
CA GLU A 88 2.28 6.27 2.34
C GLU A 88 3.33 7.37 2.16
N LYS A 89 3.92 7.48 0.96
CA LYS A 89 4.90 8.52 0.63
C LYS A 89 4.33 9.91 0.84
N ASN A 90 3.13 10.17 0.33
CA ASN A 90 2.48 11.47 0.46
C ASN A 90 2.10 11.78 1.91
N GLN A 91 1.67 10.78 2.69
CA GLN A 91 1.38 10.94 4.11
C GLN A 91 2.63 11.30 4.91
N LYS A 92 3.73 10.54 4.77
CA LYS A 92 5.02 10.83 5.41
C LYS A 92 5.50 12.24 5.08
N MET A 93 5.34 12.67 3.82
CA MET A 93 5.65 14.03 3.39
C MET A 93 4.72 15.06 4.04
N SER A 94 3.41 14.80 4.08
CA SER A 94 2.42 15.67 4.71
C SER A 94 2.74 15.91 6.19
N GLU A 95 3.08 14.86 6.92
CA GLU A 95 3.44 14.90 8.34
C GLU A 95 4.76 15.64 8.56
N ARG A 96 5.79 15.31 7.77
CA ARG A 96 7.11 15.93 7.86
C ARG A 96 7.06 17.44 7.64
N TYR A 97 6.32 17.88 6.64
CA TYR A 97 6.23 19.29 6.26
C TYR A 97 5.00 20.00 6.84
N LYS A 98 4.17 19.30 7.63
CA LYS A 98 2.90 19.79 8.18
C LYS A 98 2.03 20.49 7.12
N LYS A 99 2.01 19.93 5.90
CA LYS A 99 1.36 20.53 4.73
C LYS A 99 0.40 19.53 4.11
N ALA A 100 -0.87 19.93 3.97
CA ALA A 100 -1.85 19.14 3.26
C ALA A 100 -1.39 18.87 1.81
N THR A 101 -1.56 17.63 1.39
CA THR A 101 -1.18 17.15 0.05
C THR A 101 -2.23 16.18 -0.45
N PHE A 102 -2.05 15.67 -1.67
CA PHE A 102 -2.88 14.61 -2.22
C PHE A 102 -2.64 13.30 -1.46
N LEU A 103 -3.69 12.74 -0.86
CA LEU A 103 -3.68 11.38 -0.33
C LEU A 103 -4.54 10.49 -1.23
N PRO A 104 -3.91 9.64 -2.07
CA PRO A 104 -4.61 8.67 -2.90
C PRO A 104 -5.63 7.84 -2.14
N ARG A 105 -6.80 7.67 -2.76
CA ARG A 105 -7.84 6.74 -2.32
C ARG A 105 -7.62 5.40 -3.01
N CYS A 106 -7.25 4.40 -2.22
CA CYS A 106 -6.98 3.06 -2.70
C CYS A 106 -8.07 2.10 -2.22
N ASP A 107 -8.40 1.12 -3.05
CA ASP A 107 -9.24 -0.01 -2.69
C ASP A 107 -8.55 -0.83 -1.59
N SER A 108 -9.26 -1.15 -0.50
CA SER A 108 -8.67 -1.78 0.68
C SER A 108 -8.34 -3.26 0.49
N GLU A 109 -8.94 -3.93 -0.50
CA GLU A 109 -8.73 -5.36 -0.73
C GLU A 109 -7.65 -5.60 -1.79
N THR A 110 -7.67 -4.79 -2.85
CA THR A 110 -6.84 -4.98 -4.05
C THR A 110 -5.69 -3.97 -4.14
N GLY A 111 -5.71 -2.91 -3.32
CA GLY A 111 -4.77 -1.80 -3.39
C GLY A 111 -4.93 -0.94 -4.64
N ARG A 112 -5.89 -1.21 -5.53
CA ARG A 112 -6.05 -0.46 -6.79
C ARG A 112 -6.50 0.98 -6.53
N TRP A 113 -6.27 1.85 -7.50
CA TRP A 113 -6.83 3.20 -7.48
C TRP A 113 -8.36 3.14 -7.46
N LEU A 114 -8.99 3.84 -6.52
CA LEU A 114 -10.43 4.03 -6.57
C LEU A 114 -10.79 4.92 -7.77
N PRO A 115 -11.90 4.67 -8.47
CA PRO A 115 -12.29 5.44 -9.66
C PRO A 115 -12.44 6.94 -9.41
N VAL A 116 -12.73 7.35 -8.18
CA VAL A 116 -12.84 8.76 -7.76
C VAL A 116 -11.67 9.08 -6.82
N GLN A 117 -10.90 10.11 -7.17
CA GLN A 117 -9.86 10.69 -6.34
C GLN A 117 -10.25 12.10 -5.93
N CYS A 118 -9.78 12.55 -4.77
CA CYS A 118 -10.07 13.88 -4.27
C CYS A 118 -8.86 14.50 -3.57
N LEU A 119 -8.74 15.82 -3.72
CA LEU A 119 -7.86 16.71 -2.99
C LEU A 119 -8.69 17.39 -1.90
N ASP A 120 -8.89 16.71 -0.78
CA ASP A 120 -9.91 17.07 0.21
C ASP A 120 -9.73 18.49 0.78
N HIS A 121 -8.49 18.93 0.98
CA HIS A 121 -8.18 20.27 1.50
C HIS A 121 -8.48 21.41 0.51
N VAL A 122 -8.69 21.13 -0.78
CA VAL A 122 -9.09 22.11 -1.81
C VAL A 122 -10.52 21.88 -2.30
N GLY A 123 -11.11 20.73 -1.97
CA GLY A 123 -12.43 20.33 -2.45
C GLY A 123 -12.44 20.03 -3.95
N VAL A 124 -11.36 19.50 -4.51
CA VAL A 124 -11.30 19.14 -5.95
C VAL A 124 -11.33 17.63 -6.08
N CYS A 125 -12.20 17.08 -6.94
CA CYS A 125 -12.27 15.65 -7.21
C CYS A 125 -12.18 15.37 -8.72
N TRP A 126 -11.73 14.18 -9.10
CA TRP A 126 -11.64 13.74 -10.49
C TRP A 126 -11.82 12.23 -10.60
N CYS A 127 -12.15 11.76 -11.80
CA CYS A 127 -12.09 10.34 -12.10
C CYS A 127 -10.68 9.93 -12.44
N SER A 128 -10.16 8.84 -11.85
CA SER A 128 -8.85 8.30 -12.18
C SER A 128 -8.95 7.05 -13.05
N ASP A 129 -7.93 6.83 -13.87
CA ASP A 129 -7.76 5.57 -14.59
C ASP A 129 -7.08 4.49 -13.72
N LYS A 130 -6.69 3.37 -14.35
CA LYS A 130 -6.04 2.23 -13.70
C LYS A 130 -4.65 2.55 -13.13
N ASP A 131 -4.02 3.63 -13.60
CA ASP A 131 -2.68 4.06 -13.21
C ASP A 131 -2.75 5.23 -12.19
N GLY A 132 -3.96 5.72 -11.90
CA GLY A 132 -4.22 6.80 -10.95
C GLY A 132 -4.29 8.19 -11.58
N GLU A 133 -4.14 8.27 -12.91
CA GLU A 133 -4.08 9.54 -13.63
C GLU A 133 -5.48 10.13 -13.85
N PRO A 134 -5.62 11.47 -13.80
CA PRO A 134 -6.91 12.12 -13.97
C PRO A 134 -7.44 11.98 -15.41
N ILE A 135 -8.67 11.49 -15.52
CA ILE A 135 -9.41 11.44 -16.78
C ILE A 135 -9.83 12.87 -17.15
N LYS A 136 -9.46 13.30 -18.36
CA LYS A 136 -9.72 14.65 -18.86
C LYS A 136 -11.22 14.99 -18.82
N GLY A 137 -11.55 16.20 -18.36
CA GLY A 137 -12.92 16.70 -18.30
C GLY A 137 -13.77 16.16 -17.15
N THR A 138 -13.18 15.41 -16.21
CA THR A 138 -13.89 14.87 -15.04
C THR A 138 -13.62 15.63 -13.74
N LEU A 139 -12.82 16.69 -13.80
CA LEU A 139 -12.49 17.50 -12.63
C LEU A 139 -13.72 18.30 -12.17
N THR A 140 -14.10 18.13 -10.92
CA THR A 140 -15.21 18.81 -10.25
C THR A 140 -14.72 19.54 -9.01
N ARG A 141 -15.44 20.57 -8.58
CA ARG A 141 -15.16 21.32 -7.35
C ARG A 141 -16.34 21.18 -6.39
N ASN A 142 -16.05 20.74 -5.16
CA ASN A 142 -17.01 20.45 -4.08
C ASN A 142 -18.12 19.45 -4.44
N GLU A 143 -17.93 18.69 -5.52
CA GLU A 143 -18.88 17.71 -6.02
C GLU A 143 -18.15 16.42 -6.42
N GLN A 144 -18.84 15.27 -6.32
CA GLN A 144 -18.27 14.01 -6.79
C GLN A 144 -18.43 13.87 -8.31
N PRO A 145 -17.36 13.49 -9.04
CA PRO A 145 -17.42 13.29 -10.47
C PRO A 145 -18.08 11.95 -10.83
N ILE A 146 -18.72 11.91 -12.00
CA ILE A 146 -19.37 10.70 -12.51
C ILE A 146 -18.38 9.91 -13.36
N CYS A 147 -17.88 8.81 -12.84
CA CYS A 147 -16.81 8.02 -13.47
C CYS A 147 -17.30 6.85 -14.34
N ASN A 148 -18.63 6.66 -14.47
CA ASN A 148 -19.17 5.73 -15.45
C ASN A 148 -19.21 6.39 -16.84
N PHE A 149 -18.28 6.00 -17.71
CA PHE A 149 -18.14 6.58 -19.07
C PHE A 149 -19.45 6.57 -19.90
N ARG A 150 -20.40 5.67 -19.60
CA ARG A 150 -21.71 5.60 -20.26
C ARG A 150 -22.70 6.71 -19.87
N GLN A 151 -22.60 7.34 -18.69
CA GLN A 151 -23.49 8.44 -18.29
C GLN A 151 -22.80 9.81 -18.39
N ALA A 152 -21.47 9.88 -18.24
CA ALA A 152 -20.70 11.11 -18.43
C ALA A 152 -20.86 11.72 -19.85
N ARG A 153 -20.91 10.88 -20.90
CA ARG A 153 -21.21 11.32 -22.28
C ARG A 153 -22.58 11.98 -22.44
N ARG A 154 -23.58 11.62 -21.62
CA ARG A 154 -24.94 12.19 -21.68
C ARG A 154 -25.00 13.60 -21.09
N ARG A 155 -24.29 13.88 -19.99
CA ARG A 155 -24.26 15.23 -19.39
C ARG A 155 -23.55 16.24 -20.28
N MET A 156 -22.47 15.85 -20.97
CA MET A 156 -21.83 16.73 -21.97
C MET A 156 -22.73 17.10 -23.16
N HIS A 157 -23.80 16.35 -23.41
CA HIS A 157 -24.83 16.71 -24.40
C HIS A 157 -25.96 17.54 -23.80
N VAL A 158 -26.31 17.31 -22.52
CA VAL A 158 -27.38 18.07 -21.83
C VAL A 158 -26.94 19.51 -21.50
N ASP A 159 -25.68 19.72 -21.12
CA ASP A 159 -25.16 21.07 -20.81
C ASP A 159 -24.90 21.94 -22.06
N LYS A 160 -24.95 21.36 -23.27
CA LYS A 160 -24.86 22.12 -24.53
C LYS A 160 -26.22 22.59 -25.08
N THR A 161 -27.33 22.13 -24.49
CA THR A 161 -28.70 22.46 -24.94
C THR A 161 -29.40 23.50 -24.07
N SER A 162 -28.67 24.14 -23.15
CA SER A 162 -29.19 25.19 -22.27
C SER A 162 -28.49 26.51 -22.57
N PHE A 163 -28.69 27.07 -23.77
CA PHE A 163 -28.71 28.50 -24.12
C PHE A 163 -29.14 28.66 -25.59
#